data_AF-A0A7C1GFE8-F1
#
_entry.id   AF-A0A7C1GFE8-F1
#
_cell.length_a   1.000
_cell.length_b   1.000
_cell.length_c   1.000
_cell.angle_alpha   90.00
_cell.angle_beta   90.00
_cell.angle_gamma   90.00
#
_symmetry.space_group_name_H-M   'P 1'
#
loop_
_entity.id
_entity.type
_entity.pdbx_description
1 polymer ?
#
loop_
_entity_poly.entity_id
_entity_poly.type
_entity_poly.pdbx_seq_one_letter_code
_entity_poly.pdbx_strand_id
1 'polypeptide(L)'
;MGKRPAWYLWILAKLWKLSYIPPSVPILGKLVAGIRAQSIQRDMFNISHLPINAQVTSVSTPLPVVVLENIIRESDHRTIIHRCTCREARGCTSYDIHTGCLHIGAATEEEDTTVARHATVEEAIAHLHKAVDAGLIPFMGHAAGDNVIWNVSKDRPFLTVCFCCPCCCTLFFGYKYLPEESKGLFHRLRGITIEVDNDRCTGCGACVSRCFTQAITLRNAKAFHDEERCKGCGVCASVCPEGAVSVRIHDLETTTSELFGRVSQEVGGVPMRLKDESDAPAS
;
A
#
# COMPACT_ATOMS: atom_id res chain seq x y z
N MET A 1 -13.80 11.85 -20.92
CA MET A 1 -14.13 12.06 -19.50
C MET A 1 -13.78 13.50 -19.12
N GLY A 2 -14.46 14.10 -18.13
CA GLY A 2 -14.33 15.54 -17.82
C GLY A 2 -12.99 15.94 -17.18
N LYS A 3 -12.58 17.20 -17.37
CA LYS A 3 -11.37 17.75 -16.75
C LYS A 3 -11.50 17.81 -15.23
N ARG A 4 -10.45 17.42 -14.51
CA ARG A 4 -10.31 17.70 -13.08
C ARG A 4 -9.68 19.08 -12.93
N PRO A 5 -10.23 19.98 -12.13
CA PRO A 5 -9.54 21.23 -11.83
C PRO A 5 -8.42 20.98 -10.81
N ALA A 6 -7.37 21.81 -10.83
CA ALA A 6 -6.23 21.68 -9.91
C ALA A 6 -6.63 21.69 -8.41
N TRP A 7 -7.74 22.36 -8.06
CA TRP A 7 -8.28 22.36 -6.70
C TRP A 7 -8.89 21.02 -6.27
N TYR A 8 -9.08 20.07 -7.19
CA TYR A 8 -9.69 18.77 -6.90
C TYR A 8 -8.91 18.00 -5.83
N LEU A 9 -7.57 17.97 -5.92
CA LEU A 9 -6.74 17.30 -4.91
C LEU A 9 -6.89 17.94 -3.52
N TRP A 10 -7.07 19.26 -3.47
CA TRP A 10 -7.31 19.97 -2.22
C TRP A 10 -8.69 19.62 -1.63
N ILE A 11 -9.75 19.56 -2.45
CA ILE A 11 -11.07 19.11 -1.99
C ILE A 11 -11.00 17.65 -1.52
N LEU A 12 -10.34 16.78 -2.28
CA LEU A 12 -10.16 15.38 -1.91
C LEU A 12 -9.44 15.27 -0.55
N ALA A 13 -8.38 16.05 -0.33
CA ALA A 13 -7.71 16.13 0.97
C ALA A 13 -8.62 16.62 2.10
N LYS A 14 -9.54 17.56 1.85
CA LYS A 14 -10.55 17.99 2.83
C LYS A 14 -11.58 16.88 3.11
N LEU A 15 -12.05 16.19 2.08
CA LEU A 15 -12.98 15.07 2.22
C LEU A 15 -12.34 13.91 2.99
N TRP A 16 -11.05 13.62 2.76
CA TRP A 16 -10.32 12.64 3.56
C TRP A 16 -10.32 12.95 5.05
N LYS A 17 -10.44 14.22 5.48
CA LYS A 17 -10.56 14.55 6.90
C LYS A 17 -11.81 13.96 7.56
N LEU A 18 -12.89 13.80 6.80
CA LEU A 18 -14.12 13.19 7.28
C LEU A 18 -13.92 11.71 7.62
N SER A 19 -13.07 11.00 6.85
CA SER A 19 -12.73 9.60 7.10
C SER A 19 -12.02 9.35 8.44
N TYR A 20 -11.59 10.41 9.13
CA TYR A 20 -10.89 10.37 10.41
C TYR A 20 -11.77 10.70 11.61
N ILE A 21 -13.04 11.04 11.41
CA ILE A 21 -13.96 11.29 12.52
C ILE A 21 -14.14 9.96 13.27
N PRO A 22 -13.68 9.86 14.52
CA PRO A 22 -13.74 8.59 15.23
C PRO A 22 -15.21 8.25 15.54
N PRO A 23 -15.57 6.96 15.64
CA PRO A 23 -16.91 6.53 16.00
C PRO A 23 -17.40 7.08 17.36
N SER A 24 -16.46 7.53 18.20
CA SER A 24 -16.72 8.17 19.50
C SER A 24 -17.36 9.56 19.40
N VAL A 25 -17.38 10.21 18.24
CA VAL A 25 -18.10 11.49 18.07
C VAL A 25 -19.61 11.22 18.02
N PRO A 26 -20.42 11.79 18.92
CA PRO A 26 -21.86 11.52 18.97
C PRO A 26 -22.56 11.84 17.64
N ILE A 27 -23.44 10.95 17.19
CA ILE A 27 -24.24 11.03 15.96
C ILE A 27 -23.40 11.03 14.67
N LEU A 28 -22.51 12.01 14.50
CA LEU A 28 -21.66 12.18 13.32
C LEU A 28 -20.65 11.04 13.16
N GLY A 29 -20.05 10.55 14.25
CA GLY A 29 -19.10 9.43 14.21
C GLY A 29 -19.76 8.12 13.78
N LYS A 30 -20.99 7.86 14.24
CA LYS A 30 -21.78 6.69 13.83
C LYS A 30 -22.23 6.77 12.37
N LEU A 31 -22.66 7.95 11.92
CA LEU A 31 -23.03 8.21 10.52
C LEU A 31 -21.85 7.98 9.58
N VAL A 32 -20.70 8.57 9.88
CA VAL A 32 -19.47 8.43 9.09
C VAL A 32 -18.96 6.98 9.09
N ALA A 33 -19.02 6.29 10.23
CA ALA A 33 -18.66 4.87 10.31
C ALA A 33 -19.59 4.00 9.44
N GLY A 34 -20.90 4.28 9.44
CA GLY A 34 -21.88 3.58 8.59
C GLY A 34 -21.63 3.82 7.11
N ILE A 35 -21.41 5.08 6.69
CA ILE A 35 -21.05 5.43 5.30
C ILE A 35 -19.74 4.73 4.91
N ARG A 36 -18.75 4.68 5.80
CA ARG A 36 -17.47 4.00 5.56
C ARG A 36 -17.63 2.49 5.39
N ALA A 37 -18.42 1.83 6.24
CA ALA A 37 -18.68 0.40 6.12
C ALA A 37 -19.45 0.08 4.83
N GLN A 38 -20.40 0.92 4.44
CA GLN A 38 -21.14 0.78 3.17
C GLN A 38 -20.30 1.13 1.94
N SER A 39 -19.35 2.06 2.06
CA SER A 39 -18.38 2.37 1.01
C SER A 39 -17.20 1.39 1.01
N ILE A 40 -17.29 0.27 1.73
CA ILE A 40 -16.35 -0.86 1.74
C ILE A 40 -17.20 -2.13 1.51
N GLN A 41 -17.70 -2.32 0.28
CA GLN A 41 -18.49 -3.50 -0.11
C GLN A 41 -17.61 -4.65 -0.64
N ARG A 42 -18.20 -5.84 -0.85
CA ARG A 42 -17.53 -7.14 -1.13
C ARG A 42 -16.65 -7.18 -2.39
N ASP A 43 -16.86 -6.24 -3.29
CA ASP A 43 -16.15 -5.98 -4.53
C ASP A 43 -14.95 -5.03 -4.34
N MET A 44 -14.64 -4.68 -3.09
CA MET A 44 -13.63 -3.69 -2.75
C MET A 44 -12.43 -4.31 -2.05
N PHE A 45 -11.25 -3.97 -2.58
CA PHE A 45 -9.98 -4.04 -1.89
C PHE A 45 -9.50 -5.46 -1.55
N ASN A 46 -8.79 -6.18 -2.45
CA ASN A 46 -7.75 -7.09 -1.95
C ASN A 46 -6.43 -6.34 -1.85
N ILE A 47 -6.37 -5.60 -0.76
CA ILE A 47 -5.16 -4.92 -0.35
C ILE A 47 -4.12 -5.98 -0.03
N SER A 48 -3.09 -6.07 -0.87
CA SER A 48 -1.91 -6.89 -0.61
C SER A 48 -0.81 -5.98 -0.10
N HIS A 49 -0.42 -6.19 1.16
CA HIS A 49 0.72 -5.51 1.72
C HIS A 49 2.00 -6.15 1.22
N LEU A 50 2.89 -5.28 0.77
CA LEU A 50 4.16 -5.64 0.20
C LEU A 50 5.26 -5.38 1.26
N PRO A 51 5.93 -6.40 1.80
CA PRO A 51 6.87 -6.23 2.91
C PRO A 51 8.16 -5.50 2.51
N ILE A 52 8.42 -4.36 3.12
CA ILE A 52 9.73 -3.71 3.03
C ILE A 52 10.78 -4.58 3.75
N ASN A 53 11.99 -4.68 3.18
CA ASN A 53 13.15 -5.39 3.75
C ASN A 53 13.04 -6.91 3.90
N ALA A 54 12.19 -7.57 3.11
CA ALA A 54 12.30 -9.02 2.96
C ALA A 54 13.60 -9.34 2.20
N GLN A 55 14.64 -9.77 2.93
CA GLN A 55 15.85 -10.29 2.30
C GLN A 55 15.49 -11.63 1.66
N VAL A 56 15.53 -11.67 0.32
CA VAL A 56 15.69 -12.93 -0.41
C VAL A 56 17.15 -13.31 -0.23
N THR A 57 17.44 -14.57 0.08
CA THR A 57 18.81 -15.08 0.30
C THR A 57 19.76 -14.84 -0.89
N SER A 58 19.27 -14.31 -2.02
CA SER A 58 20.03 -13.99 -3.23
C SER A 58 19.70 -12.64 -3.89
N VAL A 59 18.83 -11.78 -3.34
CA VAL A 59 18.47 -10.49 -3.98
C VAL A 59 18.46 -9.36 -2.97
N SER A 60 19.25 -8.30 -3.21
CA SER A 60 19.39 -7.12 -2.33
C SER A 60 18.17 -6.21 -2.28
N THR A 61 17.15 -6.49 -3.09
CA THR A 61 15.96 -5.64 -3.30
C THR A 61 14.72 -6.30 -2.70
N PRO A 62 13.90 -5.61 -1.89
CA PRO A 62 12.68 -6.19 -1.31
C PRO A 62 11.73 -6.71 -2.40
N LEU A 63 11.18 -7.93 -2.23
CA LEU A 63 10.23 -8.56 -3.17
C LEU A 63 9.13 -7.61 -3.71
N PRO A 64 8.52 -6.75 -2.87
CA PRO A 64 7.64 -5.68 -3.34
C PRO A 64 8.10 -4.84 -4.51
N VAL A 65 9.36 -4.42 -4.46
CA VAL A 65 9.94 -3.50 -5.42
C VAL A 65 10.14 -4.25 -6.73
N VAL A 66 10.62 -5.50 -6.68
CA VAL A 66 10.76 -6.36 -7.86
C VAL A 66 9.42 -6.59 -8.55
N VAL A 67 8.37 -6.91 -7.78
CA VAL A 67 7.03 -7.15 -8.34
C VAL A 67 6.45 -5.86 -8.95
N LEU A 68 6.54 -4.74 -8.23
CA LEU A 68 6.08 -3.45 -8.73
C LEU A 68 6.87 -2.99 -9.95
N GLU A 69 8.18 -3.21 -10.00
CA GLU A 69 8.98 -2.93 -11.19
C GLU A 69 8.51 -3.75 -12.39
N ASN A 70 8.21 -5.04 -12.20
CA ASN A 70 7.70 -5.87 -13.29
C ASN A 70 6.32 -5.41 -13.77
N ILE A 71 5.40 -5.11 -12.83
CA ILE A 71 4.08 -4.54 -13.14
C ILE A 71 4.25 -3.23 -13.91
N ILE A 72 5.15 -2.35 -13.45
CA ILE A 72 5.45 -1.11 -14.14
C ILE A 72 5.95 -1.44 -15.54
N ARG A 73 6.98 -2.27 -15.74
CA ARG A 73 7.54 -2.56 -17.08
C ARG A 73 6.50 -3.09 -18.05
N GLU A 74 5.67 -4.04 -17.63
CA GLU A 74 4.70 -4.73 -18.49
C GLU A 74 3.37 -3.95 -18.67
N SER A 75 3.18 -2.81 -18.01
CA SER A 75 1.93 -2.05 -18.09
C SER A 75 1.78 -1.19 -19.34
N ASP A 76 0.55 -1.01 -19.82
CA ASP A 76 0.28 -0.17 -21.01
C ASP A 76 0.57 1.32 -20.75
N HIS A 77 0.16 1.84 -19.61
CA HIS A 77 0.26 3.26 -19.27
C HIS A 77 0.33 3.49 -17.76
N ARG A 78 0.90 4.63 -17.34
CA ARG A 78 1.23 4.95 -15.94
C ARG A 78 1.15 6.45 -15.70
N THR A 79 0.77 6.81 -14.48
CA THR A 79 0.71 8.21 -14.03
C THR A 79 1.16 8.33 -12.58
N ILE A 80 1.71 9.50 -12.24
CA ILE A 80 2.12 9.82 -10.87
C ILE A 80 1.28 11.02 -10.41
N ILE A 81 0.54 10.83 -9.33
CA ILE A 81 -0.26 11.90 -8.73
C ILE A 81 0.65 12.97 -8.14
N HIS A 82 0.38 14.24 -8.42
CA HIS A 82 1.23 15.36 -8.00
C HIS A 82 1.39 15.48 -6.48
N ARG A 83 0.35 15.07 -5.72
CA ARG A 83 0.29 15.25 -4.26
C ARG A 83 -0.41 14.10 -3.56
N CYS A 84 0.17 13.61 -2.46
CA CYS A 84 -0.44 12.65 -1.57
C CYS A 84 -1.54 13.34 -0.72
N THR A 85 -2.79 13.13 -1.10
CA THR A 85 -3.96 13.74 -0.43
C THR A 85 -4.11 13.30 1.03
N CYS A 86 -3.66 12.10 1.39
CA CYS A 86 -3.67 11.61 2.77
C CYS A 86 -2.67 12.38 3.66
N ARG A 87 -1.44 12.61 3.17
CA ARG A 87 -0.42 13.38 3.89
C ARG A 87 -0.82 14.85 4.00
N GLU A 88 -1.34 15.43 2.92
CA GLU A 88 -1.83 16.80 2.92
C GLU A 88 -3.00 16.98 3.90
N ALA A 89 -3.97 16.08 3.90
CA ALA A 89 -5.13 16.14 4.81
C ALA A 89 -4.71 16.24 6.28
N ARG A 90 -3.60 15.58 6.64
CA ARG A 90 -3.05 15.55 8.00
C ARG A 90 -1.92 16.55 8.26
N GLY A 91 -1.51 17.34 7.27
CA GLY A 91 -0.37 18.25 7.42
C GLY A 91 0.91 17.51 7.80
N CYS A 92 1.20 16.40 7.13
CA CYS A 92 2.38 15.58 7.40
C CYS A 92 3.67 16.43 7.29
N THR A 93 4.48 16.41 8.36
CA THR A 93 5.79 17.08 8.41
C THR A 93 6.97 16.12 8.23
N SER A 94 6.72 14.81 8.35
CA SER A 94 7.77 13.78 8.31
C SER A 94 8.08 13.25 6.90
N TYR A 95 7.15 13.41 5.96
CA TYR A 95 7.27 12.87 4.60
C TYR A 95 6.74 13.88 3.58
N ASP A 96 7.43 13.99 2.45
CA ASP A 96 7.10 14.91 1.35
C ASP A 96 5.69 14.64 0.81
N ILE A 97 4.87 15.68 0.71
CA ILE A 97 3.53 15.57 0.13
C ILE A 97 3.55 15.38 -1.38
N HIS A 98 4.66 15.70 -2.06
CA HIS A 98 4.80 15.57 -3.51
C HIS A 98 5.20 14.17 -3.98
N THR A 99 5.46 13.25 -3.06
CA THR A 99 5.56 11.81 -3.37
C THR A 99 4.14 11.19 -3.36
N GLY A 100 3.36 11.45 -4.41
CA GLY A 100 1.99 10.94 -4.57
C GLY A 100 1.91 9.48 -5.04
N CYS A 101 0.69 8.98 -5.23
CA CYS A 101 0.44 7.61 -5.68
C CYS A 101 0.94 7.41 -7.13
N LEU A 102 1.31 6.17 -7.44
CA LEU A 102 1.57 5.72 -8.81
C LEU A 102 0.34 4.93 -9.26
N HIS A 103 -0.28 5.33 -10.36
CA HIS A 103 -1.35 4.56 -10.98
C HIS A 103 -0.83 3.87 -12.23
N ILE A 104 -1.32 2.66 -12.47
CA ILE A 104 -0.82 1.77 -13.51
C ILE A 104 -2.00 1.14 -14.24
N GLY A 105 -1.90 1.02 -15.57
CA GLY A 105 -2.90 0.37 -16.42
C GLY A 105 -3.50 1.33 -17.45
N ALA A 106 -4.13 0.76 -18.47
CA ALA A 106 -4.63 1.48 -19.63
C ALA A 106 -5.60 2.64 -19.28
N ALA A 107 -6.40 2.52 -18.21
CA ALA A 107 -7.32 3.57 -17.80
C ALA A 107 -6.61 4.87 -17.36
N THR A 108 -5.32 4.79 -17.00
CA THR A 108 -4.55 5.96 -16.54
C THR A 108 -4.28 6.99 -17.64
N GLU A 109 -4.45 6.65 -18.93
CA GLU A 109 -4.38 7.59 -20.05
C GLU A 109 -5.43 8.71 -19.94
N GLU A 110 -6.51 8.45 -19.22
CA GLU A 110 -7.64 9.36 -19.06
C GLU A 110 -7.45 10.32 -17.87
N GLU A 111 -6.40 10.12 -17.06
CA GLU A 111 -6.15 10.97 -15.91
C GLU A 111 -5.74 12.39 -16.31
N ASP A 112 -6.31 13.35 -15.59
CA ASP A 112 -6.09 14.75 -15.91
C ASP A 112 -4.70 15.22 -15.45
N THR A 113 -3.96 15.83 -16.37
CA THR A 113 -2.60 16.39 -16.14
C THR A 113 -2.51 17.44 -15.02
N THR A 114 -3.64 18.02 -14.60
CA THR A 114 -3.68 18.95 -13.46
C THR A 114 -3.56 18.25 -12.11
N VAL A 115 -3.88 16.95 -12.03
CA VAL A 115 -3.82 16.16 -10.78
C VAL A 115 -2.73 15.09 -10.83
N ALA A 116 -2.33 14.67 -12.03
CA ALA A 116 -1.31 13.67 -12.27
C ALA A 116 -0.31 14.13 -13.34
N ARG A 117 0.86 13.51 -13.38
CA ARG A 117 1.74 13.55 -14.56
C ARG A 117 1.78 12.16 -15.19
N HIS A 118 1.77 12.11 -16.51
CA HIS A 118 2.04 10.87 -17.24
C HIS A 118 3.52 10.54 -17.10
N ALA A 119 3.83 9.26 -16.96
CA ALA A 119 5.18 8.80 -16.65
C ALA A 119 5.60 7.65 -17.57
N THR A 120 6.84 7.74 -18.04
CA THR A 120 7.56 6.63 -18.67
C THR A 120 7.80 5.49 -17.67
N VAL A 121 8.26 4.34 -18.16
CA VAL A 121 8.68 3.20 -17.34
C VAL A 121 9.74 3.64 -16.34
N GLU A 122 10.77 4.34 -16.83
CA GLU A 122 11.92 4.76 -16.07
C GLU A 122 11.53 5.74 -14.97
N GLU A 123 10.65 6.70 -15.28
CA GLU A 123 10.15 7.67 -14.30
C GLU A 123 9.28 7.02 -13.22
N ALA A 124 8.46 6.03 -13.57
CA ALA A 124 7.63 5.30 -12.62
C ALA A 124 8.48 4.44 -11.67
N ILE A 125 9.50 3.75 -12.18
CA ILE A 125 10.46 2.99 -11.37
C ILE A 125 11.27 3.93 -10.46
N ALA A 126 11.76 5.05 -10.99
CA ALA A 126 12.49 6.04 -10.20
C ALA A 126 11.62 6.61 -9.07
N HIS A 127 10.33 6.84 -9.31
CA HIS A 127 9.38 7.29 -8.29
C HIS A 127 9.12 6.22 -7.21
N LEU A 128 8.98 4.95 -7.62
CA LEU A 128 8.87 3.81 -6.71
C LEU A 128 10.09 3.74 -5.77
N HIS A 129 11.31 3.77 -6.32
CA HIS A 129 12.55 3.72 -5.54
C HIS A 129 12.66 4.91 -4.60
N LYS A 130 12.46 6.14 -5.12
CA LYS A 130 12.42 7.36 -4.28
C LYS A 130 11.47 7.22 -3.09
N ALA A 131 10.29 6.65 -3.31
CA ALA A 131 9.32 6.49 -2.24
C ALA A 131 9.76 5.47 -1.19
N VAL A 132 10.26 4.31 -1.62
CA VAL A 132 10.73 3.24 -0.74
C VAL A 132 11.97 3.65 0.04
N ASP A 133 12.93 4.32 -0.60
CA ASP A 133 14.14 4.86 0.03
C ASP A 133 13.83 5.92 1.08
N ALA A 134 12.75 6.68 0.88
CA ALA A 134 12.22 7.60 1.88
C ALA A 134 11.53 6.87 3.06
N GLY A 135 11.42 5.54 3.04
CA GLY A 135 10.78 4.73 4.07
C GLY A 135 9.25 4.65 3.95
N LEU A 136 8.69 4.96 2.76
CA LEU A 136 7.27 4.80 2.49
C LEU A 136 6.95 3.36 2.13
N ILE A 137 5.73 2.93 2.46
CA ILE A 137 5.28 1.55 2.28
C ILE A 137 4.42 1.47 1.02
N PRO A 138 4.89 0.79 -0.03
CA PRO A 138 4.08 0.52 -1.20
C PRO A 138 2.90 -0.36 -0.82
N PHE A 139 1.74 0.06 -1.28
CA PHE A 139 0.48 -0.59 -1.04
C PHE A 139 -0.23 -0.69 -2.37
N MET A 140 -0.49 -1.91 -2.79
CA MET A 140 -1.24 -2.18 -4.01
C MET A 140 -2.68 -2.46 -3.62
N GLY A 141 -3.60 -1.78 -4.28
CA GLY A 141 -5.00 -2.07 -4.15
C GLY A 141 -5.80 -1.39 -5.24
N HIS A 142 -6.93 -1.98 -5.57
CA HIS A 142 -7.96 -1.36 -6.37
C HIS A 142 -9.17 -1.09 -5.46
N ALA A 143 -9.50 0.18 -5.24
CA ALA A 143 -10.79 0.53 -4.65
C ALA A 143 -11.81 0.66 -5.77
N ALA A 144 -13.02 0.12 -5.64
CA ALA A 144 -14.11 0.41 -6.58
C ALA A 144 -14.43 1.92 -6.68
N GLY A 145 -14.05 2.68 -5.64
CA GLY A 145 -14.09 4.14 -5.62
C GLY A 145 -12.99 4.82 -6.43
N ASP A 146 -11.88 4.16 -6.76
CA ASP A 146 -10.72 4.78 -7.42
C ASP A 146 -11.08 5.30 -8.81
N ASN A 147 -11.82 4.53 -9.62
CA ASN A 147 -12.27 5.01 -10.94
C ASN A 147 -13.13 6.28 -10.84
N VAL A 148 -13.92 6.41 -9.75
CA VAL A 148 -14.70 7.62 -9.47
C VAL A 148 -13.81 8.74 -8.95
N ILE A 149 -12.88 8.43 -8.04
CA ILE A 149 -11.93 9.35 -7.41
C ILE A 149 -10.91 9.87 -8.42
N TRP A 150 -10.62 9.17 -9.50
CA TRP A 150 -9.68 9.61 -10.54
C TRP A 150 -10.36 9.94 -11.87
N ASN A 151 -11.65 9.63 -12.00
CA ASN A 151 -12.46 9.86 -13.20
C ASN A 151 -11.83 9.16 -14.41
N VAL A 152 -11.60 7.86 -14.23
CA VAL A 152 -11.08 6.93 -15.25
C VAL A 152 -12.07 5.80 -15.48
N SER A 153 -12.06 5.22 -16.68
CA SER A 153 -13.00 4.20 -17.11
C SER A 153 -12.91 2.93 -16.25
N LYS A 154 -14.06 2.28 -15.99
CA LYS A 154 -14.15 1.08 -15.12
C LYS A 154 -13.94 -0.24 -15.87
N ASP A 155 -14.06 -0.19 -17.18
CA ASP A 155 -13.92 -1.31 -18.12
C ASP A 155 -12.46 -1.53 -18.58
N ARG A 156 -11.53 -0.69 -18.11
CA ARG A 156 -10.11 -0.76 -18.45
C ARG A 156 -9.26 -1.07 -17.19
N PRO A 157 -8.16 -1.83 -17.32
CA PRO A 157 -7.22 -2.06 -16.24
C PRO A 157 -6.77 -0.80 -15.50
N PHE A 158 -6.86 -0.82 -14.18
CA PHE A 158 -6.44 0.28 -13.31
C PHE A 158 -5.99 -0.23 -11.93
N LEU A 159 -4.74 0.04 -11.58
CA LEU A 159 -4.12 -0.28 -10.30
C LEU A 159 -3.63 0.99 -9.61
N THR A 160 -4.00 1.15 -8.34
CA THR A 160 -3.44 2.18 -7.47
C THR A 160 -2.30 1.61 -6.63
N VAL A 161 -1.11 2.21 -6.75
CA VAL A 161 0.02 1.99 -5.84
C VAL A 161 0.16 3.21 -4.93
N CYS A 162 -0.33 3.09 -3.70
CA CYS A 162 -0.17 4.09 -2.67
C CYS A 162 1.19 3.92 -1.98
N PHE A 163 1.89 5.03 -1.70
CA PHE A 163 3.10 5.02 -0.86
C PHE A 163 2.75 5.47 0.56
N CYS A 164 2.19 4.56 1.34
CA CYS A 164 1.68 4.87 2.68
C CYS A 164 2.81 5.25 3.64
N CYS A 165 2.69 6.38 4.33
CA CYS A 165 3.59 6.70 5.44
C CYS A 165 3.12 6.04 6.75
N PRO A 166 4.03 5.62 7.64
CA PRO A 166 3.69 5.04 8.94
C PRO A 166 3.15 6.07 9.95
N CYS A 167 3.15 7.37 9.61
CA CYS A 167 2.77 8.44 10.55
C CYS A 167 1.34 8.96 10.40
N CYS A 168 0.74 8.96 9.19
CA CYS A 168 -0.53 9.65 8.98
C CYS A 168 -1.46 9.03 7.91
N CYS A 169 -1.10 7.89 7.31
CA CYS A 169 -1.87 7.28 6.22
C CYS A 169 -3.33 6.95 6.61
N THR A 170 -4.30 7.35 5.80
CA THR A 170 -5.73 7.10 6.05
C THR A 170 -6.08 5.64 6.24
N LEU A 171 -5.47 4.77 5.42
CA LEU A 171 -5.73 3.34 5.48
C LEU A 171 -5.29 2.77 6.82
N PHE A 172 -4.05 3.07 7.25
CA PHE A 172 -3.51 2.60 8.53
C PHE A 172 -4.26 3.18 9.73
N PHE A 173 -4.54 4.49 9.72
CA PHE A 173 -5.28 5.13 10.81
C PHE A 173 -6.73 4.67 10.91
N GLY A 174 -7.32 4.42 9.75
CA GLY A 174 -8.70 4.02 9.65
C GLY A 174 -8.93 2.56 9.99
N TYR A 175 -7.92 1.70 9.83
CA TYR A 175 -7.99 0.27 10.09
C TYR A 175 -8.55 -0.06 11.49
N LYS A 176 -8.09 0.64 12.53
CA LYS A 176 -8.58 0.45 13.91
C LYS A 176 -10.06 0.81 14.13
N TYR A 177 -10.66 1.56 13.20
CA TYR A 177 -12.07 1.95 13.26
C TYR A 177 -12.94 1.17 12.28
N LEU A 178 -12.35 0.22 11.53
CA LEU A 178 -13.13 -0.67 10.68
C LEU A 178 -13.92 -1.67 11.53
N PRO A 179 -15.15 -2.00 11.11
CA PRO A 179 -15.87 -3.16 11.63
C PRO A 179 -15.01 -4.43 11.47
N GLU A 180 -15.17 -5.40 12.37
CA GLU A 180 -14.33 -6.61 12.40
C GLU A 180 -14.49 -7.40 11.09
N GLU A 181 -15.71 -7.46 10.57
CA GLU A 181 -16.05 -8.07 9.28
C GLU A 181 -15.31 -7.41 8.10
N SER A 182 -14.97 -6.13 8.19
CA SER A 182 -14.27 -5.39 7.13
C SER A 182 -12.74 -5.46 7.26
N LYS A 183 -12.20 -5.83 8.42
CA LYS A 183 -10.74 -6.00 8.60
C LYS A 183 -10.18 -7.19 7.82
N GLY A 184 -11.05 -8.13 7.43
CA GLY A 184 -10.72 -9.27 6.56
C GLY A 184 -10.28 -8.87 5.15
N LEU A 185 -10.64 -7.67 4.67
CA LEU A 185 -10.29 -7.15 3.34
C LEU A 185 -8.81 -6.73 3.22
N PHE A 186 -8.12 -6.62 4.36
CA PHE A 186 -6.67 -6.42 4.37
C PHE A 186 -6.05 -7.82 4.40
N HIS A 187 -5.59 -8.28 3.25
CA HIS A 187 -5.04 -9.62 3.11
C HIS A 187 -3.53 -9.60 3.33
N ARG A 188 -3.06 -10.58 4.10
CA ARG A 188 -1.65 -10.91 4.14
C ARG A 188 -1.31 -11.73 2.90
N LEU A 189 -0.16 -11.48 2.29
CA LEU A 189 0.41 -12.39 1.31
C LEU A 189 0.88 -13.67 2.02
N ARG A 190 0.55 -14.85 1.47
CA ARG A 190 1.06 -16.13 1.99
C ARG A 190 2.56 -16.18 1.78
N GLY A 191 3.22 -17.02 2.57
CA GLY A 191 4.67 -17.19 2.53
C GLY A 191 5.45 -16.06 3.21
N ILE A 192 4.81 -14.97 3.67
CA ILE A 192 5.44 -13.90 4.44
C ILE A 192 5.17 -14.05 5.93
N THR A 193 6.22 -14.01 6.74
CA THR A 193 6.17 -14.00 8.21
C THR A 193 7.01 -12.87 8.78
N ILE A 194 6.69 -12.47 10.02
CA ILE A 194 7.49 -11.54 10.81
C ILE A 194 8.12 -12.31 11.95
N GLU A 195 9.43 -12.20 12.08
CA GLU A 195 10.21 -12.82 13.14
C GLU A 195 10.76 -11.76 14.09
N VAL A 196 10.85 -12.10 15.38
CA VAL A 196 11.48 -11.28 16.41
C VAL A 196 12.65 -12.04 17.01
N ASP A 197 13.85 -11.46 16.90
CA ASP A 197 15.04 -11.90 17.60
C ASP A 197 15.02 -11.35 19.04
N ASN A 198 14.77 -12.23 20.01
CA ASN A 198 14.66 -11.84 21.41
C ASN A 198 16.00 -11.45 22.04
N ASP A 199 17.12 -11.90 21.50
CA ASP A 199 18.45 -11.58 22.03
C ASP A 199 18.83 -10.15 21.66
N ARG A 200 18.48 -9.72 20.45
CA ARG A 200 18.67 -8.33 19.98
C ARG A 200 17.59 -7.37 20.44
N CYS A 201 16.38 -7.86 20.75
CA CYS A 201 15.26 -6.99 21.11
C CYS A 201 15.50 -6.30 22.47
N THR A 202 15.61 -4.97 22.48
CA THR A 202 15.76 -4.18 23.72
C THR A 202 14.45 -3.83 24.40
N GLY A 203 13.30 -4.17 23.81
CA GLY A 203 11.99 -3.83 24.35
C GLY A 203 11.57 -2.36 24.16
N CYS A 204 12.26 -1.60 23.30
CA CYS A 204 12.05 -0.14 23.14
C CYS A 204 10.65 0.27 22.64
N GLY A 205 9.87 -0.67 22.09
CA GLY A 205 8.48 -0.42 21.66
C GLY A 205 8.30 0.35 20.35
N ALA A 206 9.37 0.66 19.62
CA ALA A 206 9.29 1.37 18.33
C ALA A 206 8.35 0.65 17.34
N CYS A 207 8.48 -0.66 17.19
CA CYS A 207 7.62 -1.50 16.34
C CYS A 207 6.16 -1.51 16.80
N VAL A 208 5.89 -1.54 18.11
CA VAL A 208 4.54 -1.50 18.69
C VAL A 208 3.82 -0.21 18.31
N SER A 209 4.52 0.93 18.44
CA SER A 209 3.94 2.25 18.14
C SER A 209 3.52 2.44 16.69
N ARG A 210 4.07 1.63 15.77
CA ARG A 210 3.84 1.73 14.32
C ARG A 210 2.96 0.63 13.74
N CYS A 211 2.62 -0.40 14.53
CA CYS A 211 1.79 -1.50 14.06
C CYS A 211 0.31 -1.10 14.02
N PHE A 212 -0.19 -0.75 12.84
CA PHE A 212 -1.58 -0.29 12.67
C PHE A 212 -2.65 -1.36 12.94
N THR A 213 -2.28 -2.65 12.86
CA THR A 213 -3.15 -3.77 13.24
C THR A 213 -3.00 -4.21 14.69
N GLN A 214 -2.04 -3.62 15.43
CA GLN A 214 -1.62 -3.99 16.77
C GLN A 214 -1.24 -5.48 16.91
N ALA A 215 -0.67 -6.05 15.84
CA ALA A 215 -0.10 -7.39 15.82
C ALA A 215 1.24 -7.50 16.57
N ILE A 216 1.88 -6.37 16.91
CA ILE A 216 3.08 -6.36 17.74
C ILE A 216 2.74 -5.75 19.10
N THR A 217 3.07 -6.45 20.18
CA THR A 217 2.89 -6.00 21.57
C THR A 217 4.16 -6.20 22.38
N LEU A 218 4.29 -5.61 23.56
CA LEU A 218 5.36 -5.95 24.51
C LEU A 218 4.88 -7.01 25.49
N ARG A 219 5.64 -8.11 25.61
CA ARG A 219 5.46 -9.13 26.65
C ARG A 219 6.82 -9.40 27.27
N ASN A 220 6.92 -9.38 28.60
CA ASN A 220 8.18 -9.58 29.33
C ASN A 220 9.33 -8.70 28.80
N ALA A 221 9.04 -7.42 28.53
CA ALA A 221 9.98 -6.45 27.96
C ALA A 221 10.57 -6.82 26.58
N LYS A 222 9.93 -7.74 25.84
CA LYS A 222 10.30 -8.10 24.47
C LYS A 222 9.13 -7.92 23.53
N ALA A 223 9.41 -7.68 22.25
CA ALA A 223 8.37 -7.62 21.24
C ALA A 223 7.78 -9.01 21.01
N PHE A 224 6.46 -9.11 21.06
CA PHE A 224 5.70 -10.32 20.74
C PHE A 224 4.90 -10.08 19.47
N HIS A 225 4.96 -11.04 18.55
CA HIS A 225 4.24 -11.00 17.28
C HIS A 225 3.02 -11.93 17.30
N ASP A 226 1.86 -11.36 16.99
CA ASP A 226 0.59 -12.03 16.79
C ASP A 226 0.37 -12.27 15.29
N GLU A 227 0.60 -13.50 14.88
CA GLU A 227 0.54 -13.96 13.50
C GLU A 227 -0.85 -13.75 12.87
N GLU A 228 -1.92 -13.96 13.63
CA GLU A 228 -3.31 -13.91 13.15
C GLU A 228 -3.74 -12.47 12.84
N ARG A 229 -3.28 -11.51 13.65
CA ARG A 229 -3.55 -10.08 13.45
C ARG A 229 -2.62 -9.44 12.43
N CYS A 230 -1.50 -10.09 12.11
CA CYS A 230 -0.49 -9.53 11.25
C CYS A 230 -0.93 -9.51 9.78
N LYS A 231 -0.63 -8.41 9.10
CA LYS A 231 -0.89 -8.23 7.67
C LYS A 231 0.37 -8.30 6.80
N GLY A 232 1.52 -8.64 7.39
CA GLY A 232 2.78 -8.86 6.65
C GLY A 232 3.41 -7.60 6.05
N CYS A 233 3.03 -6.40 6.51
CA CYS A 233 3.47 -5.14 5.92
C CYS A 233 4.95 -4.75 6.16
N GLY A 234 5.66 -5.42 7.07
CA GLY A 234 7.08 -5.17 7.34
C GLY A 234 7.41 -3.85 8.04
N VAL A 235 6.44 -3.00 8.39
CA VAL A 235 6.68 -1.71 9.08
C VAL A 235 7.46 -1.87 10.38
N CYS A 236 7.18 -2.95 11.12
CA CYS A 236 7.89 -3.25 12.36
C CYS A 236 9.39 -3.49 12.15
N ALA A 237 9.77 -4.13 11.04
CA ALA A 237 11.17 -4.38 10.68
C ALA A 237 11.87 -3.08 10.28
N SER A 238 11.23 -2.22 9.49
CA SER A 238 11.84 -0.98 9.01
C SER A 238 12.09 0.07 10.09
N VAL A 239 11.35 0.02 11.21
CA VAL A 239 11.49 0.99 12.31
C VAL A 239 12.24 0.43 13.52
N CYS A 240 12.72 -0.82 13.47
CA CYS A 240 13.44 -1.43 14.58
C CYS A 240 14.90 -0.94 14.58
N PRO A 241 15.32 -0.12 15.57
CA PRO A 241 16.69 0.41 15.59
C PRO A 241 17.74 -0.69 15.79
N GLU A 242 17.36 -1.76 16.50
CA GLU A 242 18.24 -2.90 16.80
C GLU A 242 18.30 -3.93 15.67
N GLY A 243 17.47 -3.78 14.62
CA GLY A 243 17.29 -4.81 13.59
C GLY A 243 16.79 -6.16 14.15
N ALA A 244 16.10 -6.13 15.30
CA ALA A 244 15.59 -7.31 15.99
C ALA A 244 14.27 -7.85 15.40
N VAL A 245 13.69 -7.16 14.42
CA VAL A 245 12.48 -7.60 13.72
C VAL A 245 12.81 -7.75 12.24
N SER A 246 12.48 -8.89 11.64
CA SER A 246 12.75 -9.17 10.23
C SER A 246 11.52 -9.73 9.53
N VAL A 247 11.43 -9.51 8.22
CA VAL A 247 10.47 -10.20 7.36
C VAL A 247 11.14 -11.40 6.73
N ARG A 248 10.50 -12.57 6.78
CA ARG A 248 10.92 -13.76 6.02
C ARG A 248 9.93 -14.10 4.93
N ILE A 249 10.46 -14.60 3.83
CA ILE A 249 9.70 -15.22 2.75
C ILE A 249 10.11 -16.68 2.72
N HIS A 250 9.19 -17.59 3.04
CA HIS A 250 9.48 -19.02 3.10
C HIS A 250 9.34 -19.72 1.75
N ASP A 251 8.48 -19.19 0.87
CA ASP A 251 8.23 -19.73 -0.45
C ASP A 251 8.02 -18.59 -1.44
N LEU A 252 9.11 -18.20 -2.11
CA LEU A 252 9.12 -17.08 -3.04
C LEU A 252 8.18 -17.33 -4.22
N GLU A 253 8.14 -18.55 -4.75
CA GLU A 253 7.34 -18.90 -5.93
C GLU A 253 5.84 -18.83 -5.61
N THR A 254 5.41 -19.43 -4.50
CA THR A 254 4.01 -19.37 -4.06
C THR A 254 3.59 -17.95 -3.69
N THR A 255 4.44 -17.21 -2.96
CA THR A 255 4.16 -15.81 -2.56
C THR A 255 3.96 -14.94 -3.80
N THR A 256 4.83 -15.13 -4.79
CA THR A 256 4.83 -14.35 -6.02
C THR A 256 3.67 -14.73 -6.93
N SER A 257 3.35 -16.02 -7.04
CA SER A 257 2.20 -16.52 -7.81
C SER A 257 0.87 -16.09 -7.21
N GLU A 258 0.72 -16.12 -5.89
CA GLU A 258 -0.48 -15.62 -5.22
C GLU A 258 -0.63 -14.11 -5.44
N LEU A 259 0.46 -13.36 -5.30
CA LEU A 259 0.46 -11.92 -5.50
C LEU A 259 0.08 -11.56 -6.94
N PHE A 260 0.69 -12.22 -7.94
CA PHE A 260 0.34 -12.01 -9.34
C PHE A 260 -1.08 -12.47 -9.67
N GLY A 261 -1.56 -13.57 -9.08
CA GLY A 261 -2.93 -14.03 -9.22
C GLY A 261 -3.95 -13.00 -8.73
N ARG A 262 -3.70 -12.40 -7.55
CA ARG A 262 -4.53 -11.31 -7.00
C ARG A 262 -4.49 -10.06 -7.88
N VAL A 263 -3.29 -9.59 -8.21
CA VAL A 263 -3.11 -8.42 -9.08
C VAL A 263 -3.80 -8.63 -10.43
N SER A 264 -3.67 -9.80 -11.06
CA SER A 264 -4.31 -10.07 -12.35
C SER A 264 -5.84 -10.11 -12.26
N GLN A 265 -6.40 -10.61 -11.15
CA GLN A 265 -7.85 -10.64 -10.91
C GLN A 265 -8.44 -9.26 -10.60
N GLU A 266 -7.69 -8.39 -9.92
CA GLU A 266 -8.17 -7.10 -9.44
C GLU A 266 -7.88 -5.93 -10.38
N VAL A 267 -6.82 -6.03 -11.19
CA VAL A 267 -6.41 -4.97 -12.13
C VAL A 267 -7.09 -5.17 -13.49
N GLY A 268 -8.37 -5.57 -13.49
CA GLY A 268 -9.16 -5.68 -14.71
C GLY A 268 -8.57 -6.59 -15.80
N GLY A 269 -7.81 -7.62 -15.42
CA GLY A 269 -7.31 -8.64 -16.36
C GLY A 269 -5.97 -8.36 -17.03
N VAL A 270 -5.04 -7.62 -16.41
CA VAL A 270 -3.63 -7.58 -16.87
C VAL A 270 -2.98 -8.95 -16.62
N PRO A 271 -2.61 -9.73 -17.65
CA PRO A 271 -2.01 -11.03 -17.46
C PRO A 271 -0.55 -10.86 -17.02
N MET A 272 -0.27 -11.11 -15.74
CA MET A 272 1.09 -11.11 -15.19
C MET A 272 1.74 -12.49 -15.42
N ARG A 273 2.91 -12.53 -16.07
CA ARG A 273 3.79 -13.71 -16.10
C ARG A 273 5.14 -13.37 -15.45
N LEU A 274 5.69 -14.32 -14.71
CA LEU A 274 7.11 -14.34 -14.40
C LEU A 274 7.86 -14.57 -15.73
N LYS A 275 8.85 -13.74 -16.04
CA LYS A 275 9.83 -14.10 -17.09
C LYS A 275 10.65 -15.26 -16.53
N ASP A 276 10.62 -16.40 -17.21
CA ASP A 276 11.54 -17.49 -16.93
C ASP A 276 12.97 -17.01 -17.25
N GLU A 277 13.97 -17.57 -16.58
CA GLU A 277 15.40 -17.27 -16.85
C GLU A 277 15.80 -17.52 -18.32
N SER A 278 14.98 -18.25 -19.08
CA SER A 278 15.12 -18.47 -20.53
C SER A 278 14.80 -17.25 -21.41
N ASP A 279 14.17 -16.21 -20.86
CA ASP A 279 13.79 -14.99 -21.58
C ASP A 279 14.84 -13.86 -21.49
N ALA A 280 16.00 -14.13 -20.90
CA ALA A 280 17.12 -13.20 -20.96
C ALA A 280 17.58 -13.04 -22.42
N PRO A 281 17.79 -11.80 -22.93
CA PRO A 281 18.31 -11.62 -24.28
C PRO A 281 19.68 -12.31 -24.34
N ALA A 282 19.85 -13.19 -25.33
CA ALA A 282 21.16 -13.73 -25.66
C ALA A 282 22.11 -12.54 -25.90
N SER A 283 23.18 -12.52 -25.12
CA SER A 283 24.28 -11.55 -25.20
C SER A 283 24.80 -11.34 -26.62
#